data_AF-A0A8T5ZCJ3-F1
#
_entry.id   AF-A0A8T5ZCJ3-F1
#
_cell.length_a   1.000
_cell.length_b   1.000
_cell.length_c   1.000
_cell.angle_alpha   90.00
_cell.angle_beta   90.00
_cell.angle_gamma   90.00
#
_symmetry.space_group_name_H-M   'P 1'
#
loop_
_entity.id
_entity.type
_entity.pdbx_description
1 polymer ?
#
loop_
_entity_poly.entity_id
_entity_poly.type
_entity_poly.pdbx_seq_one_letter_code
_entity_poly.pdbx_strand_id
1 'polypeptide(L)' 'ERWWFLNGEPLTERGRNVTLHLTDKGDYQLLVMDDVGQIASVHFSFQ' A
#
# COMPACT_ATOMS: atom_id res chain seq x y z
N GLU A 1 2.14 13.24 -7.30
CA GLU A 1 1.54 12.79 -6.01
C GLU A 1 1.56 11.26 -5.96
N ARG A 2 1.28 10.60 -4.83
CA ARG A 2 1.20 9.13 -4.76
C ARG A 2 0.07 8.70 -3.83
N TRP A 3 -0.72 7.72 -4.28
CA TRP A 3 -1.79 7.09 -3.53
C TRP A 3 -1.43 5.66 -3.20
N TRP A 4 -1.60 5.28 -1.95
CA TRP A 4 -1.30 3.95 -1.44
C TRP A 4 -2.58 3.18 -1.17
N PHE A 5 -2.54 1.88 -1.42
CA PHE A 5 -3.66 0.97 -1.18
C PHE A 5 -3.15 -0.28 -0.47
N LEU A 6 -3.82 -0.68 0.61
CA LEU A 6 -3.55 -1.93 1.32
C LEU A 6 -4.73 -2.87 1.11
N ASN A 7 -4.47 -4.03 0.50
CA ASN A 7 -5.51 -5.03 0.17
C ASN A 7 -6.68 -4.45 -0.64
N GLY A 8 -6.42 -3.45 -1.48
CA GLY A 8 -7.43 -2.75 -2.28
C GLY A 8 -8.06 -1.53 -1.61
N GLU A 9 -7.87 -1.34 -0.29
CA GLU A 9 -8.40 -0.20 0.45
C GLU A 9 -7.43 1.00 0.41
N PRO A 10 -7.90 2.22 0.11
CA PRO A 10 -7.04 3.39 0.05
C PRO A 10 -6.56 3.82 1.44
N LEU A 11 -5.28 4.16 1.55
CA LEU A 11 -4.69 4.72 2.76
C LEU A 11 -4.84 6.25 2.78
N THR A 12 -4.97 6.81 3.98
CA THR A 12 -5.04 8.27 4.19
C THR A 12 -3.70 8.96 3.97
N GLU A 13 -2.60 8.25 4.23
CA GLU A 13 -1.23 8.72 3.99
C GLU A 13 -0.93 8.87 2.48
N ARG A 14 -0.28 9.98 2.12
CA ARG A 14 0.16 10.28 0.76
C ARG A 14 1.65 10.57 0.73
N GLY A 15 2.24 10.38 -0.44
CA GLY A 15 3.61 10.78 -0.72
C GLY A 15 4.56 9.61 -0.94
N ARG A 16 5.87 9.88 -0.80
CA ARG A 16 6.91 8.95 -1.25
C ARG A 16 7.00 7.69 -0.39
N ASN A 17 6.62 7.78 0.88
CA ASN A 17 6.73 6.73 1.88
C ASN A 17 5.39 6.58 2.61
N VAL A 18 5.14 5.39 3.16
CA VAL A 18 3.95 5.07 3.96
C VAL A 18 4.36 4.18 5.12
N THR A 19 3.73 4.35 6.29
CA THR A 19 3.89 3.44 7.43
C THR A 19 2.64 2.61 7.59
N LEU A 20 2.77 1.27 7.64
CA LEU A 20 1.64 0.37 7.80
C LEU A 20 1.52 -0.09 9.25
N HIS A 21 0.31 0.00 9.81
CA HIS A 21 -0.04 -0.58 11.09
C HIS A 21 -0.84 -1.86 10.87
N LEU A 22 -0.16 -3.00 10.93
CA LEU A 22 -0.76 -4.33 10.71
C LEU A 22 -1.12 -4.96 12.05
N THR A 23 -2.37 -5.38 12.20
CA THR A 23 -2.88 -6.01 13.43
C THR A 23 -2.98 -7.52 13.31
N ASP A 24 -3.25 -8.03 12.12
CA ASP A 24 -3.60 -9.42 11.88
C ASP A 24 -2.50 -10.14 11.11
N LYS A 25 -2.21 -11.39 11.48
CA LYS A 25 -1.28 -12.22 10.71
C LYS A 25 -1.91 -12.58 9.38
N GLY A 26 -1.10 -12.68 8.33
CA GLY A 26 -1.55 -13.12 7.02
C GLY A 26 -0.84 -12.45 5.86
N ASP A 27 -1.39 -12.66 4.66
CA ASP A 27 -0.88 -12.11 3.42
C ASP A 27 -1.47 -10.73 3.15
N TYR A 28 -0.62 -9.84 2.65
CA TYR A 28 -0.94 -8.47 2.34
C TYR A 28 -0.46 -8.11 0.93
N GLN A 29 -1.23 -7.25 0.27
CA GLN A 29 -0.85 -6.55 -0.94
C GLN A 29 -0.76 -5.06 -0.64
N LEU A 30 0.41 -4.47 -0.87
CA LEU A 30 0.57 -3.02 -0.93
C LEU A 30 0.70 -2.60 -2.38
N LEU A 31 -0.07 -1.59 -2.77
CA LEU A 31 -0.05 -0.99 -4.09
C LEU A 31 0.20 0.51 -3.96
N VAL A 32 1.00 1.06 -4.87
CA VAL A 32 1.16 2.51 -5.05
C VAL A 32 0.84 2.90 -6.47
N MET A 33 0.09 3.98 -6.61
CA MET A 33 -0.20 4.63 -7.89
C MET A 33 0.32 6.06 -7.86
N ASP A 34 0.99 6.49 -8.93
CA ASP A 34 1.40 7.88 -9.12
C ASP A 34 0.38 8.70 -9.92
N ASP A 35 0.65 10.00 -10.09
CA ASP A 35 -0.21 10.97 -10.78
C ASP A 35 -0.38 10.76 -12.28
N VAL A 36 0.49 9.95 -12.90
CA VAL A 36 0.37 9.56 -14.31
C VAL A 36 -0.26 8.17 -14.46
N GLY A 37 -0.70 7.54 -13.36
CA GLY A 37 -1.38 6.26 -13.34
C GLY A 37 -0.47 5.04 -13.41
N GLN A 38 0.85 5.19 -13.19
CA GLN A 38 1.73 4.03 -13.07
C GLN A 38 1.50 3.34 -11.73
N ILE A 39 1.55 2.01 -11.76
CA ILE A 39 1.28 1.16 -10.60
C ILE A 39 2.49 0.29 -10.30
N ALA A 40 2.87 0.24 -9.03
CA ALA A 40 3.77 -0.77 -8.49
C ALA A 40 3.09 -1.49 -7.32
N SER A 41 3.35 -2.79 -7.17
CA SER A 41 2.77 -3.60 -6.11
C SER A 41 3.79 -4.56 -5.52
N VAL A 42 3.65 -4.82 -4.23
CA VAL A 42 4.40 -5.83 -3.48
C VAL A 42 3.43 -6.70 -2.69
N HIS A 43 3.69 -8.00 -2.66
CA HIS A 43 3.00 -8.96 -1.81
C HIS A 43 3.95 -9.43 -0.72
N PHE A 44 3.46 -9.50 0.52
CA PHE A 44 4.25 -9.90 1.67
C PHE A 44 3.35 -10.53 2.74
N SER A 45 3.94 -11.33 3.63
CA SER A 45 3.25 -11.94 4.77
C SER A 45 3.67 -11.28 6.09
N PHE A 46 2.71 -11.01 6.98
CA PHE A 46 2.95 -10.62 8.36
C PHE A 46 2.72 -11.82 9.30
N GLN A 47 3.68 -12.10 10.18
CA GLN A 47 3.75 -13.32 11.01
C GLN A 47 3.67 -13.04 12.50
#